data_AF-A0A8H7FR70-F1
#
_entry.id   AF-A0A8H7FR70-F1
#
_cell.length_a   1.000
_cell.length_b   1.000
_cell.length_c   1.000
_cell.angle_alpha   90.00
_cell.angle_beta   90.00
_cell.angle_gamma   90.00
#
_symmetry.space_group_name_H-M   'P 1'
#
loop_
_entity.id
_entity.type
_entity.pdbx_description
1 polymer ?
#
loop_
_entity_poly.entity_id
_entity_poly.type
_entity_poly.pdbx_seq_one_letter_code
_entity_poly.pdbx_strand_id
1 'polypeptide(L)' 'MRYKANKMGYSLNQRGLLEGVVRDPQDPRNKINDGNLVASETEEEIFKILGNA' A
#
# COMPACT_ATOMS: atom_id res chain seq x y z
N MET A 1 8.21 0.01 6.72
CA MET A 1 7.10 -0.63 5.97
C MET A 1 6.57 0.19 4.78
N ARG A 2 6.17 1.46 4.95
CA ARG A 2 5.53 2.25 3.86
C ARG A 2 6.35 2.34 2.56
N TYR A 3 7.68 2.48 2.68
CA TYR A 3 8.57 2.47 1.51
C TYR A 3 8.52 1.15 0.72
N LYS A 4 8.57 0.01 1.43
CA LYS A 4 8.47 -1.33 0.81
C LYS A 4 7.12 -1.53 0.13
N ALA A 5 6.03 -1.19 0.82
CA ALA A 5 4.68 -1.20 0.25
C ALA A 5 4.63 -0.40 -1.06
N ASN A 6 5.16 0.83 -1.07
CA ASN A 6 5.17 1.66 -2.28
C ASN A 6 5.97 1.04 -3.42
N LYS A 7 7.14 0.47 -3.15
CA LYS A 7 7.95 -0.25 -4.15
C LYS A 7 7.25 -1.49 -4.71
N MET A 8 6.35 -2.09 -3.94
CA MET A 8 5.56 -3.26 -4.32
C MET A 8 4.18 -2.91 -4.91
N GLY A 9 3.88 -1.63 -5.18
CA GLY A 9 2.59 -1.21 -5.75
C GLY A 9 1.46 -1.03 -4.74
N TYR A 10 1.76 -1.11 -3.45
CA TYR A 10 0.80 -0.89 -2.37
C TYR A 10 0.89 0.52 -1.78
N SER A 11 -0.19 0.94 -1.12
CA SER A 11 -0.23 2.10 -0.24
C SER A 11 -0.54 1.67 1.19
N LEU A 12 0.42 1.82 2.10
CA LEU A 12 0.19 1.59 3.52
C LEU A 12 -0.13 2.91 4.24
N ASN A 13 -1.30 2.99 4.88
CA ASN A 13 -1.73 4.13 5.71
C ASN A 13 -2.35 3.63 7.03
N GLN A 14 -2.97 4.53 7.81
CA GLN A 14 -3.57 4.19 9.10
C GLN A 14 -4.80 3.26 9.00
N ARG A 15 -5.42 3.16 7.82
CA ARG A 15 -6.57 2.27 7.55
C ARG A 15 -6.14 0.87 7.15
N GLY A 16 -4.86 0.68 6.81
CA GLY A 16 -4.32 -0.59 6.35
C GLY A 16 -3.51 -0.48 5.06
N LEU A 17 -3.34 -1.63 4.41
CA LEU A 17 -2.63 -1.80 3.14
C LEU A 17 -3.65 -1.78 1.98
N LEU A 18 -3.42 -0.89 1.02
CA LEU A 18 -4.25 -0.77 -0.18
C LEU A 18 -3.49 -1.22 -1.43
N GLU A 19 -4.14 -1.96 -2.31
CA GLU A 19 -3.65 -2.44 -3.60
C GLU A 19 -4.27 -1.67 -4.77
N GLY A 20 -3.63 -1.67 -5.93
CA GLY A 20 -4.19 -1.07 -7.15
C GLY A 20 -4.21 0.46 -7.12
N VAL A 21 -3.33 1.05 -6.30
CA VAL A 21 -3.20 2.51 -6.19
C VAL A 21 -2.39 3.04 -7.36
N VAL A 22 -3.05 3.80 -8.21
CA VAL A 22 -2.49 4.54 -9.35
C VAL A 22 -2.10 5.93 -8.87
N ARG A 23 -0.86 6.32 -9.21
CA ARG A 23 -0.30 7.63 -8.91
C ARG A 23 -0.08 8.38 -10.22
N ASP A 24 -0.13 9.70 -10.13
CA ASP A 24 0.21 10.55 -11.27
C ASP A 24 1.67 10.32 -11.68
N PRO A 25 1.95 9.95 -12.95
CA PRO A 25 3.32 9.80 -13.43
C PRO A 25 4.15 11.09 -13.35
N GLN A 26 3.50 12.26 -13.42
CA GLN A 26 4.13 13.58 -13.34
C GLN A 26 4.32 14.04 -11.89
N ASP A 27 3.42 13.64 -10.98
CA ASP A 27 3.55 13.85 -9.54
C ASP A 27 3.19 12.59 -8.73
N PRO A 28 4.19 11.75 -8.39
CA PRO A 28 3.96 10.51 -7.66
C PRO A 28 3.34 10.69 -6.27
N ARG A 29 3.31 11.93 -5.73
CA ARG A 29 2.65 12.21 -4.44
C ARG A 29 1.13 12.24 -4.60
N ASN A 30 0.66 12.58 -5.78
CA ASN A 30 -0.75 12.64 -6.12
C ASN A 30 -1.28 11.24 -6.47
N LYS A 31 -2.37 10.82 -5.82
CA LYS A 31 -3.05 9.56 -6.11
C LYS A 31 -4.25 9.84 -6.99
N ILE A 32 -4.37 9.09 -8.08
CA ILE A 32 -5.48 9.23 -9.03
C ILE A 32 -6.69 8.39 -8.57
N ASN A 33 -6.44 7.32 -7.81
CA ASN A 33 -7.48 6.53 -7.15
C ASN A 33 -7.04 6.09 -5.74
N ASP A 34 -8.02 5.64 -4.95
CA ASP A 34 -7.78 5.20 -3.57
C ASP A 34 -7.24 3.76 -3.47
N GLY A 35 -7.48 2.93 -4.49
CA GLY A 35 -7.18 1.50 -4.47
C GLY A 35 -8.18 0.69 -3.63
N ASN A 36 -7.86 -0.59 -3.40
CA ASN A 36 -8.69 -1.53 -2.63
C ASN A 36 -7.97 -1.93 -1.34
N LEU A 37 -8.68 -1.93 -0.20
CA LEU A 37 -8.13 -2.41 1.07
C LEU A 37 -7.92 -3.93 1.01
N VAL A 38 -6.71 -4.41 1.28
CA VAL A 38 -6.36 -5.84 1.23
C VAL A 38 -5.88 -6.41 2.57
N ALA A 39 -5.49 -5.56 3.52
CA ALA A 39 -5.18 -5.96 4.90
C ALA A 39 -5.35 -4.77 5.85
N SER A 40 -5.90 -5.00 7.04
CA SER A 40 -6.12 -3.93 8.03
C SER A 40 -6.10 -4.37 9.49
N GLU A 41 -6.40 -5.63 9.83
CA GLU A 41 -6.64 -6.02 11.22
C GLU A 41 -5.34 -6.20 12.00
N THR A 42 -4.29 -6.74 11.37
CA THR A 42 -3.01 -6.99 12.06
C THR A 42 -1.80 -6.58 11.24
N GLU A 43 -0.70 -6.26 11.93
CA GLU A 43 0.59 -6.06 11.27
C GLU A 43 1.10 -7.36 10.63
N GLU A 44 0.76 -8.52 11.19
CA GLU A 44 1.16 -9.83 10.66
C GLU A 44 0.59 -10.07 9.25
N GLU A 45 -0.68 -9.73 9.01
CA GLU A 45 -1.29 -9.79 7.68
C GLU A 45 -0.56 -8.89 6.68
N ILE A 46 -0.22 -7.68 7.10
CA ILE A 46 0.54 -6.72 6.28
C ILE A 46 1.94 -7.27 5.98
N PHE A 47 2.62 -7.89 6.96
CA PHE A 47 3.96 -8.45 6.77
C PHE A 47 3.98 -9.67 5.86
N LYS A 48 2.96 -10.54 5.93
CA LYS A 48 2.81 -11.68 5.02
C LYS A 48 2.73 -11.22 3.56
N ILE A 49 1.92 -10.20 3.27
CA ILE A 49 1.78 -9.63 1.91
C ILE A 49 3.08 -8.93 1.46
N LEU A 50 3.69 -8.16 2.36
CA LEU A 50 4.92 -7.42 2.03
C LEU A 50 6.16 -8.32 2.01
N GLY A 51 6.08 -9.62 2.28
CA GLY A 51 7.21 -10.55 2.29
C GLY A 51 8.27 -10.17 3.32
N ASN A 52 7.84 -9.78 4.52
CA ASN A 52 8.67 -9.39 5.65
C ASN A 52 8.70 -10.45 6.77
N ALA A 53 8.24 -11.67 6.46
CA ALA A 53 8.20 -12.81 7.38
C ALA A 53 9.60 -13.38 7.65
#